data_AF-A0A0S2UX70-F1
#
_entry.id   AF-A0A0S2UX70-F1
#
_cell.length_a   1.000
_cell.length_b   1.000
_cell.length_c   1.000
_cell.angle_alpha   90.00
_cell.angle_beta   90.00
_cell.angle_gamma   90.00
#
_symmetry.space_group_name_H-M   'P 1'
#
loop_
_entity.id
_entity.type
_entity.pdbx_description
1 polymer ?
#
loop_
_entity_poly.entity_id
_entity_poly.type
_entity_poly.pdbx_seq_one_letter_code
_entity_poly.pdbx_strand_id
1 'polypeptide(L)'
;MDEACKDAGLKYTETFKVAENLQLDGMGEPMPKDLHPDWAGEHVWSLKIGAYHDGPGYGGAQGQSGEFRMSNCSDIERVCFESVGYWMTYIFKGMAHGSWNDATYFDGSLGMDRWLV
;
A
#
# COMPACT_ATOMS: atom_id res chain seq x y z
N MET A 1 0.62 -19.91 10.16
CA MET A 1 1.02 -18.49 10.20
C MET A 1 1.80 -18.14 8.94
N ASP A 2 2.96 -18.76 8.72
CA ASP A 2 3.87 -18.43 7.60
C ASP A 2 3.18 -18.44 6.23
N GLU A 3 2.47 -19.50 5.87
CA GLU A 3 1.77 -19.57 4.58
C GLU A 3 0.70 -18.48 4.44
N ALA A 4 -0.08 -18.21 5.49
CA ALA A 4 -1.07 -17.12 5.46
C ALA A 4 -0.42 -15.74 5.26
N CYS A 5 0.78 -15.52 5.81
CA CYS A 5 1.53 -14.28 5.57
C CYS A 5 2.08 -14.20 4.14
N LYS A 6 2.54 -15.31 3.57
CA LYS A 6 2.98 -15.38 2.17
C LYS A 6 1.81 -15.12 1.22
N ASP A 7 0.67 -15.75 1.45
CA ASP A 7 -0.55 -15.58 0.66
C ASP A 7 -1.09 -14.15 0.75
N ALA A 8 -1.04 -13.53 1.93
CA ALA A 8 -1.38 -12.11 2.10
C ALA A 8 -0.43 -11.19 1.32
N GLY A 9 0.87 -11.50 1.34
CA GLY A 9 1.86 -10.76 0.54
C GLY A 9 1.62 -10.88 -0.96
N LEU A 10 1.14 -12.04 -1.43
CA LEU A 10 0.74 -12.22 -2.83
C LEU A 10 -0.41 -11.29 -3.20
N LYS A 11 -1.47 -11.22 -2.38
CA LYS A 11 -2.60 -10.31 -2.60
C LYS A 11 -2.15 -8.85 -2.66
N TYR A 12 -1.33 -8.41 -1.70
CA TYR A 12 -0.86 -7.02 -1.70
C TYR A 12 0.06 -6.71 -2.89
N THR A 13 0.83 -7.68 -3.38
CA THR A 13 1.63 -7.49 -4.60
C THR A 13 0.73 -7.18 -5.81
N GLU A 14 -0.42 -7.84 -5.92
CA GLU A 14 -1.42 -7.56 -6.95
C GLU A 14 -2.06 -6.17 -6.76
N THR A 15 -2.49 -5.84 -5.54
CA THR A 15 -3.06 -4.52 -5.21
C THR A 15 -2.08 -3.38 -5.52
N PHE A 16 -0.82 -3.52 -5.09
CA PHE A 16 0.22 -2.53 -5.34
C PHE A 16 0.49 -2.37 -6.83
N LYS A 17 0.45 -3.45 -7.61
CA LYS A 17 0.74 -3.37 -9.05
C LYS A 17 -0.30 -2.54 -9.80
N VAL A 18 -1.57 -2.59 -9.39
CA VAL A 18 -2.61 -1.71 -9.92
C VAL A 18 -2.29 -0.25 -9.63
N ALA A 19 -1.96 0.09 -8.36
CA ALA A 19 -1.62 1.45 -7.95
C ALA A 19 -0.35 1.97 -8.64
N GLU A 20 0.69 1.14 -8.75
CA GLU A 20 1.96 1.48 -9.41
C GLU A 20 1.74 1.75 -10.90
N ASN A 21 0.95 0.92 -11.59
CA ASN A 21 0.65 1.16 -13.00
C ASN A 21 -0.09 2.49 -13.21
N LEU A 22 -1.07 2.81 -12.38
CA LEU A 22 -1.75 4.11 -12.45
C LEU A 22 -0.79 5.29 -12.24
N GLN A 23 0.14 5.16 -11.28
CA GLN A 23 1.17 6.17 -11.04
C GLN A 23 2.10 6.33 -12.26
N LEU A 24 2.57 5.22 -12.83
CA LEU A 24 3.51 5.24 -13.96
C LEU A 24 2.87 5.69 -15.28
N ASP A 25 1.60 5.34 -15.48
CA ASP A 25 0.82 5.77 -16.66
C ASP A 25 0.30 7.22 -16.52
N GLY A 26 0.52 7.87 -15.37
CA GLY A 26 0.07 9.23 -15.10
C GLY A 26 -1.45 9.35 -14.95
N MET A 27 -2.10 8.27 -14.57
CA MET A 27 -3.56 8.13 -14.40
C MET A 27 -4.00 8.10 -12.93
N GLY A 28 -3.08 8.31 -11.98
CA GLY A 28 -3.42 8.53 -10.57
C GLY A 28 -4.19 9.84 -10.41
N GLU A 29 -5.37 9.79 -9.82
CA GLU A 29 -6.20 10.99 -9.59
C GLU A 29 -6.37 11.24 -8.09
N PRO A 30 -5.79 12.33 -7.54
CA PRO A 30 -4.78 13.22 -8.14
C PRO A 30 -3.38 12.56 -8.21
N MET A 31 -2.49 13.11 -9.07
CA MET A 31 -1.07 12.74 -9.09
C MET A 31 -0.31 13.42 -7.92
N PRO A 32 0.84 12.88 -7.45
CA PRO A 32 1.58 13.45 -6.31
C PRO A 32 1.95 14.94 -6.42
N LYS A 33 2.29 15.39 -7.62
CA LYS A 33 2.59 16.81 -7.91
C LYS A 33 1.40 17.76 -7.70
N ASP A 34 0.18 17.23 -7.72
CA ASP A 34 -1.07 17.98 -7.62
C ASP A 34 -1.67 17.89 -6.21
N LEU A 35 -1.10 17.06 -5.33
CA LEU A 35 -1.42 17.00 -3.91
C LEU A 35 -0.70 18.11 -3.12
N HIS A 36 -1.13 18.37 -1.88
CA HIS A 36 -0.34 19.20 -0.97
C HIS A 36 1.04 18.55 -0.74
N PRO A 37 2.13 19.33 -0.62
CA PRO A 37 3.45 18.77 -0.31
C PRO A 37 3.41 17.85 0.91
N ASP A 38 4.25 16.83 0.90
CA ASP A 38 4.46 15.95 2.04
C ASP A 38 5.12 16.70 3.22
N TRP A 39 5.34 16.02 4.34
CA TRP A 39 5.96 16.65 5.52
C TRP A 39 7.36 17.22 5.27
N ALA A 40 8.07 16.72 4.25
CA ALA A 40 9.38 17.20 3.83
C ALA A 40 9.30 18.38 2.85
N GLY A 41 8.07 18.78 2.46
CA GLY A 41 7.84 19.84 1.48
C GLY A 41 8.01 19.37 0.04
N GLU A 42 7.96 18.06 -0.21
CA GLU A 42 8.16 17.44 -1.52
C GLU A 42 6.87 16.83 -2.08
N HIS A 43 6.91 16.39 -3.34
CA HIS A 43 5.79 15.74 -4.03
C HIS A 43 6.16 14.31 -4.46
N VAL A 44 6.71 13.54 -3.53
CA VAL A 44 7.06 12.13 -3.76
C VAL A 44 5.81 11.26 -3.59
N TRP A 45 5.65 10.25 -4.46
CA TRP A 45 4.54 9.31 -4.38
C TRP A 45 4.51 8.59 -3.03
N SER A 46 3.35 8.51 -2.38
CA SER A 46 3.26 8.01 -0.99
C SER A 46 3.77 6.58 -0.85
N LEU A 47 3.49 5.74 -1.84
CA LEU A 47 3.82 4.33 -1.84
C LEU A 47 5.24 4.02 -2.33
N LYS A 48 6.06 5.04 -2.66
CA LYS A 48 7.44 4.85 -3.10
C LYS A 48 8.30 4.30 -1.96
N ILE A 49 8.75 3.06 -2.10
CA ILE A 49 9.83 2.48 -1.29
C ILE A 49 11.16 2.67 -2.03
N GLY A 50 12.02 3.58 -1.58
CA GLY A 50 13.25 3.95 -2.30
C GLY A 50 14.25 2.82 -2.51
N ALA A 51 14.13 1.72 -1.76
CA ALA A 51 14.93 0.50 -1.96
C ALA A 51 14.49 -0.34 -3.17
N TYR A 52 13.25 -0.17 -3.66
CA TYR A 52 12.67 -0.97 -4.75
C TYR A 52 12.25 -0.13 -5.97
N HIS A 53 11.94 1.15 -5.75
CA HIS A 53 11.41 2.03 -6.80
C HIS A 53 12.35 3.20 -7.01
N ASP A 54 12.77 3.40 -8.26
CA ASP A 54 13.56 4.53 -8.71
C ASP A 54 13.06 4.99 -10.08
N GLY A 55 13.19 6.30 -10.34
CA GLY A 55 12.77 6.92 -11.59
C GLY A 55 11.79 8.09 -11.44
N PRO A 56 11.62 8.89 -12.51
CA PRO A 56 10.88 10.15 -12.46
C PRO A 56 9.39 9.97 -12.17
N GLY A 57 8.81 8.80 -12.50
CA GLY A 57 7.41 8.50 -12.21
C GLY A 57 7.09 8.45 -10.72
N TYR A 58 8.07 8.28 -9.84
CA TYR A 58 7.84 8.19 -8.39
C TYR A 58 8.17 9.50 -7.63
N GLY A 59 8.97 10.39 -8.23
CA GLY A 59 9.54 11.57 -7.57
C GLY A 59 10.67 11.24 -6.59
N GLY A 60 11.30 12.27 -6.01
CA GLY A 60 12.39 12.15 -5.04
C GLY A 60 13.72 11.65 -5.63
N ALA A 61 14.78 11.68 -4.82
CA ALA A 61 16.11 11.18 -5.18
C ALA A 61 16.18 9.63 -5.22
N GLN A 62 17.25 9.10 -5.81
CA GLN A 62 17.54 7.67 -5.79
C GLN A 62 17.71 7.19 -4.34
N GLY A 63 17.03 6.09 -3.99
CA GLY A 63 17.04 5.55 -2.63
C GLY A 63 16.10 6.27 -1.65
N GLN A 64 15.52 7.42 -2.03
CA GLN A 64 14.56 8.13 -1.19
C GLN A 64 13.17 7.52 -1.31
N SER A 65 12.56 7.20 -0.17
CA SER A 65 11.15 6.81 -0.09
C SER A 65 10.22 8.03 -0.03
N GLY A 66 8.96 7.84 -0.41
CA GLY A 66 7.91 8.79 -0.09
C GLY A 66 7.45 8.68 1.36
N GLU A 67 6.65 9.66 1.79
CA GLU A 67 5.92 9.56 3.06
C GLU A 67 4.77 8.57 2.91
N PHE A 68 4.91 7.38 3.50
CA PHE A 68 3.88 6.33 3.51
C PHE A 68 2.73 6.71 4.45
N ARG A 69 1.53 6.94 3.89
CA ARG A 69 0.41 7.55 4.63
C ARG A 69 -0.97 7.17 4.06
N MET A 70 -1.99 7.30 4.89
CA MET A 70 -3.41 7.21 4.50
C MET A 70 -4.07 8.56 4.23
N SER A 71 -3.35 9.66 4.44
CA SER A 71 -3.85 11.03 4.40
C SER A 71 -3.15 11.85 3.32
N ASN A 72 -3.83 12.88 2.78
CA ASN A 72 -3.27 13.71 1.71
C ASN A 72 -2.64 12.86 0.59
N CYS A 73 -3.44 11.91 0.10
CA CYS A 73 -3.12 10.97 -0.96
C CYS A 73 -4.41 10.62 -1.72
N SER A 74 -4.27 9.97 -2.87
CA SER A 74 -5.43 9.43 -3.59
C SER A 74 -6.10 8.30 -2.80
N ASP A 75 -7.36 7.99 -3.13
CA ASP A 75 -8.05 6.84 -2.55
C ASP A 75 -7.31 5.52 -2.83
N ILE A 76 -6.70 5.39 -4.02
CA ILE A 76 -5.90 4.20 -4.37
C ILE A 76 -4.69 4.05 -3.42
N GLU A 77 -3.96 5.13 -3.16
CA GLU A 77 -2.84 5.11 -2.22
C GLU A 77 -3.31 4.77 -0.79
N ARG A 78 -4.43 5.35 -0.36
CA ARG A 78 -5.04 5.06 0.95
C ARG A 78 -5.43 3.59 1.07
N VAL A 79 -6.08 3.02 0.06
CA VAL A 79 -6.53 1.63 0.06
C VAL A 79 -5.34 0.67 0.10
N CYS A 80 -4.28 0.94 -0.66
CA CYS A 80 -3.03 0.20 -0.54
C CYS A 80 -2.46 0.28 0.88
N PHE A 81 -2.40 1.49 1.46
CA PHE A 81 -1.94 1.67 2.84
C PHE A 81 -2.76 0.83 3.82
N GLU A 82 -4.09 0.89 3.75
CA GLU A 82 -4.98 0.14 4.65
C GLU A 82 -4.81 -1.37 4.46
N SER A 83 -4.64 -1.83 3.22
CA SER A 83 -4.47 -3.25 2.91
C SER A 83 -3.25 -3.88 3.57
N VAL A 84 -2.09 -3.23 3.46
CA VAL A 84 -0.85 -3.75 4.07
C VAL A 84 -0.69 -3.32 5.52
N GLY A 85 -1.11 -2.11 5.86
CA GLY A 85 -0.92 -1.50 7.17
C GLY A 85 -1.91 -1.98 8.23
N TYR A 86 -3.10 -2.43 7.82
CA TYR A 86 -4.14 -2.94 8.72
C TYR A 86 -4.44 -4.41 8.48
N TRP A 87 -5.07 -4.76 7.36
CA TRP A 87 -5.66 -6.10 7.14
C TRP A 87 -4.61 -7.19 7.10
N MET A 88 -3.49 -6.97 6.41
CA MET A 88 -2.37 -7.91 6.42
C MET A 88 -1.80 -8.13 7.83
N THR A 89 -1.81 -7.10 8.68
CA THR A 89 -1.38 -7.24 10.08
C THR A 89 -2.36 -8.08 10.89
N TYR A 90 -3.66 -8.04 10.59
CA TYR A 90 -4.67 -8.88 11.24
C TYR A 90 -4.49 -10.35 10.85
N ILE A 91 -4.04 -10.64 9.64
CA ILE A 91 -3.66 -12.00 9.23
C ILE A 91 -2.46 -12.50 10.03
N PHE A 92 -1.36 -11.72 10.07
CA PHE A 92 -0.18 -12.10 10.83
C PHE A 92 -0.51 -12.29 12.32
N LYS A 93 -1.15 -11.30 12.94
CA LYS A 93 -1.46 -11.33 14.37
C LYS A 93 -2.54 -12.34 14.71
N GLY A 94 -3.59 -12.46 13.91
CA GLY A 94 -4.65 -13.45 14.08
C GLY A 94 -4.11 -14.87 14.04
N MET A 95 -3.28 -15.18 13.04
CA MET A 95 -2.63 -16.50 12.93
C MET A 95 -1.61 -16.76 14.05
N ALA A 96 -0.89 -15.74 14.51
CA ALA A 96 0.08 -15.87 15.61
C ALA A 96 -0.60 -16.13 16.96
N HIS A 97 -1.82 -15.64 17.17
CA HIS A 97 -2.54 -15.71 18.46
C HIS A 97 -3.78 -16.62 18.43
N GLY A 98 -3.97 -17.41 17.36
CA GLY A 98 -5.08 -18.36 17.24
C GLY A 98 -6.46 -17.71 17.03
N SER A 99 -6.51 -16.44 16.63
CA SER A 99 -7.75 -15.76 16.24
C SER A 99 -7.99 -15.97 14.74
N TRP A 100 -8.70 -17.06 14.40
CA TRP A 100 -8.91 -17.47 13.01
C TRP A 100 -9.77 -16.48 12.22
N ASN A 101 -10.72 -15.81 12.88
CA ASN A 101 -11.58 -14.84 12.22
C ASN A 101 -10.88 -13.51 11.96
N ASP A 102 -9.98 -13.04 12.84
CA ASP A 102 -9.13 -11.88 12.53
C ASP A 102 -8.25 -12.15 11.31
N ALA A 103 -7.81 -13.40 11.13
CA ALA A 103 -7.03 -13.77 9.95
C ALA A 103 -7.87 -13.95 8.67
N THR A 104 -9.20 -13.96 8.76
CA THR A 104 -10.09 -14.27 7.64
C THR A 104 -11.20 -13.24 7.49
N TYR A 105 -12.36 -13.47 8.13
CA TYR A 105 -13.60 -12.71 7.92
C TYR A 105 -13.60 -11.31 8.52
N PHE A 106 -12.98 -11.15 9.69
CA PHE A 106 -12.91 -9.88 10.42
C PHE A 106 -11.72 -9.07 9.90
N ASP A 107 -11.88 -8.71 8.64
CA ASP A 107 -11.02 -7.80 7.90
C ASP A 107 -9.57 -8.28 7.74
N GLY A 108 -9.29 -9.56 7.95
CA GLY A 108 -8.02 -10.20 7.57
C GLY A 108 -7.97 -10.47 6.07
N SER A 109 -7.87 -11.75 5.70
CA SER A 109 -7.75 -12.18 4.29
C SER A 109 -8.88 -11.64 3.40
N LEU A 110 -10.13 -11.67 3.88
CA LEU A 110 -11.28 -11.14 3.13
C LEU A 110 -11.37 -9.61 3.20
N GLY A 111 -10.68 -8.99 4.17
CA GLY A 111 -10.49 -7.54 4.20
C GLY A 111 -9.61 -7.07 3.05
N MET A 112 -8.50 -7.75 2.81
CA MET A 112 -7.64 -7.49 1.65
C MET A 112 -8.39 -7.73 0.33
N ASP A 113 -9.20 -8.80 0.24
CA ASP A 113 -9.99 -9.08 -0.97
C ASP A 113 -10.97 -7.94 -1.30
N ARG A 114 -11.64 -7.37 -0.30
CA ARG A 114 -12.56 -6.25 -0.53
C ARG A 114 -11.87 -4.96 -0.95
N TRP A 115 -10.59 -4.81 -0.66
CA TRP A 115 -9.80 -3.65 -1.09
C TRP A 115 -9.11 -3.84 -2.42
N LEU A 116 -9.01 -5.07 -2.91
CA LEU A 116 -8.52 -5.37 -4.25
C LEU A 116 -9.61 -5.12 -5.32
N VAL A 117 -10.89 -5.29 -4.97
CA VAL A 117 -12.06 -5.02 -5.85
C VAL A 117 -12.27 -3.53 -6.03
#